data_AF-A0A0D2Y3K0-F1
#
_entry.id   AF-A0A0D2Y3K0-F1
#
_cell.length_a   1.000
_cell.length_b   1.000
_cell.length_c   1.000
_cell.angle_alpha   90.00
_cell.angle_beta   90.00
_cell.angle_gamma   90.00
#
_symmetry.space_group_name_H-M   'P 1'
#
loop_
_entity.id
_entity.type
_entity.pdbx_description
1 polymer ?
#
loop_
_entity_poly.entity_id
_entity_poly.type
_entity_poly.pdbx_seq_one_letter_code
_entity_poly.pdbx_strand_id
1 'polypeptide(L)'
;MEARHPDSEYNWSYPGAENDQLFNNDYDHEGSCFSCADCDPLRLELRKPRANNWPKFHYGTIASANRILRDGTARERLRKDTKALCVEMEAAGLMNNYPCLVIRGICDYADSHKNKDWQLYAAGIAAARTV
;
A
#
# COMPACT_ATOMS: atom_id res chain seq x y z
N MET A 1 29.80 13.25 20.26
CA MET A 1 28.62 13.68 19.50
C MET A 1 27.46 12.83 19.97
N GLU A 2 26.64 13.38 20.85
CA GLU A 2 25.47 12.70 21.41
C GLU A 2 24.41 12.50 20.32
N ALA A 3 24.04 11.25 20.08
CA ALA A 3 22.87 10.93 19.29
C ALA A 3 21.63 11.26 20.13
N ARG A 4 21.06 12.46 19.90
CA ARG A 4 19.68 12.76 20.27
C ARG A 4 18.77 11.95 19.34
N HIS A 5 18.47 10.72 19.72
CA HIS A 5 17.28 10.04 19.24
C HIS A 5 16.16 10.40 20.23
N PRO A 6 15.31 11.40 19.95
CA PRO A 6 14.05 11.48 20.68
C PRO A 6 13.34 10.14 20.41
N ASP A 7 12.85 9.49 21.46
CA ASP A 7 12.08 8.25 21.37
C ASP A 7 11.08 8.38 20.21
N SER A 8 11.34 7.69 19.10
CA SER A 8 10.52 7.89 17.92
C SER A 8 9.17 7.23 18.17
N GLU A 9 8.13 8.02 18.44
CA GLU A 9 6.72 7.61 18.51
C GLU A 9 6.21 6.91 17.22
N TYR A 10 7.06 6.77 16.20
CA TYR A 10 6.74 6.21 14.89
C TYR A 10 7.39 4.83 14.72
N ASN A 11 6.54 3.81 14.57
CA ASN A 11 6.99 2.45 14.31
C ASN A 11 7.26 2.23 12.81
N TRP A 12 8.53 2.18 12.43
CA TRP A 12 8.98 1.89 11.06
C TRP A 12 9.23 0.40 10.80
N SER A 13 8.98 -0.46 11.79
CA SER A 13 9.24 -1.90 11.68
C SER A 13 8.23 -2.61 10.78
N TYR A 14 8.59 -3.81 10.34
CA TYR A 14 7.70 -4.66 9.56
C TYR A 14 6.42 -4.96 10.38
N PRO A 15 5.21 -4.59 9.90
CA PRO A 15 3.99 -4.72 10.68
C PRO A 15 3.56 -6.15 10.99
N GLY A 16 4.15 -7.18 10.36
CA GLY A 16 3.74 -8.57 10.51
C GLY A 16 2.90 -9.06 9.33
N ALA A 17 2.94 -10.37 9.08
CA ALA A 17 2.21 -11.00 7.96
C ALA A 17 0.71 -11.11 8.25
N GLU A 18 0.34 -11.19 9.52
CA GLU A 18 -1.02 -11.19 10.04
C GLU A 18 -1.77 -9.89 9.73
N ASN A 19 -1.04 -8.79 9.59
CA ASN A 19 -1.57 -7.48 9.22
C ASN A 19 -1.61 -7.26 7.69
N ASP A 20 -1.17 -8.25 6.89
CA ASP A 20 -1.22 -8.24 5.43
C ASP A 20 -2.51 -8.90 4.91
N GLN A 21 -3.64 -8.23 5.15
CA GLN A 21 -4.99 -8.71 4.86
C GLN A 21 -5.52 -8.11 3.55
N LEU A 22 -5.82 -8.97 2.57
CA LEU A 22 -6.50 -8.59 1.34
C LEU A 22 -7.88 -9.25 1.34
N PHE A 23 -8.92 -8.43 1.21
CA PHE A 23 -10.29 -8.90 1.06
C PHE A 23 -10.68 -9.02 -0.42
N ASN A 24 -11.73 -9.79 -0.68
CA ASN A 24 -12.36 -9.89 -2.00
C ASN A 24 -12.75 -8.49 -2.50
N ASN A 25 -12.59 -8.24 -3.79
CA ASN A 25 -12.82 -6.91 -4.38
C ASN A 25 -14.28 -6.43 -4.32
N ASP A 26 -15.23 -7.33 -4.10
CA ASP A 26 -16.66 -7.08 -3.98
C ASP A 26 -17.15 -6.99 -2.53
N TYR A 27 -16.23 -7.12 -1.58
CA TYR A 27 -16.50 -6.95 -0.16
C TYR A 27 -16.03 -5.58 0.27
N ASP A 28 -16.97 -4.77 0.73
CA ASP A 28 -16.67 -3.46 1.31
C ASP A 28 -16.66 -3.55 2.83
N HIS A 29 -15.82 -2.69 3.42
CA HIS A 29 -15.71 -2.55 4.86
C HIS A 29 -16.98 -1.88 5.40
N GLU A 30 -17.69 -2.58 6.29
CA GLU A 30 -18.93 -2.07 6.88
C GLU A 30 -18.63 -1.09 8.03
N GLY A 31 -19.00 0.17 7.85
CA GLY A 31 -18.97 1.19 8.91
C GLY A 31 -17.75 2.12 8.87
N SER A 32 -17.59 2.88 9.95
CA SER A 32 -16.53 3.89 10.09
C SER A 32 -15.38 3.41 10.98
N CYS A 33 -15.29 2.11 11.29
CA CYS A 33 -14.19 1.62 12.10
C CYS A 33 -12.86 1.72 11.31
N PHE A 34 -11.77 1.88 12.06
CA PHE A 34 -10.44 2.07 11.48
C PHE A 34 -9.66 0.75 11.38
N SER A 35 -10.27 -0.38 11.73
CA SER A 35 -9.65 -1.70 11.77
C SER A 35 -10.57 -2.74 11.13
N CYS A 36 -9.99 -3.79 10.56
CA CYS A 36 -10.73 -4.89 9.96
C CYS A 36 -11.05 -6.02 10.98
N ALA A 37 -11.13 -5.68 12.28
CA ALA A 37 -11.34 -6.66 13.35
C ALA A 37 -12.73 -7.33 13.27
N ASP A 38 -13.74 -6.57 12.81
CA ASP A 38 -15.12 -7.03 12.67
C ASP A 38 -15.45 -7.49 11.23
N CYS A 39 -14.47 -7.46 10.33
CA CYS A 39 -14.65 -7.94 8.95
C CYS A 39 -14.74 -9.46 8.91
N ASP A 40 -15.55 -9.98 7.97
CA ASP A 40 -15.73 -11.42 7.79
C ASP A 40 -14.42 -12.07 7.31
N PRO A 41 -13.78 -12.95 8.11
CA PRO A 41 -12.55 -13.61 7.71
C PRO A 41 -12.73 -14.53 6.48
N LEU A 42 -13.95 -14.98 6.18
CA LEU A 42 -14.24 -15.79 4.99
C LEU A 42 -14.16 -14.98 3.70
N ARG A 43 -14.15 -13.64 3.79
CA ARG A 43 -13.96 -12.73 2.66
C ARG A 43 -12.48 -12.41 2.39
N LEU A 44 -11.55 -12.98 3.16
CA LEU A 44 -10.12 -12.85 2.90
C LEU A 44 -9.69 -13.69 1.70
N GLU A 45 -8.93 -13.08 0.80
CA GLU A 45 -8.31 -13.76 -0.32
C GLU A 45 -7.22 -14.72 0.18
N LEU A 46 -7.31 -16.00 -0.20
CA LEU A 46 -6.29 -16.98 0.15
C LEU A 46 -5.04 -16.75 -0.71
N ARG A 47 -3.94 -16.34 -0.06
CA ARG A 47 -2.67 -16.06 -0.74
C ARG A 47 -1.58 -17.00 -0.26
N LYS A 48 -0.64 -17.31 -1.16
CA LYS A 48 0.56 -18.06 -0.78
C LYS A 48 1.35 -17.28 0.27
N PRO A 49 1.77 -17.92 1.38
CA PRO A 49 2.65 -17.28 2.35
C PRO A 49 3.91 -16.74 1.69
N ARG A 50 4.41 -15.62 2.21
CA ARG A 50 5.70 -15.09 1.77
C ARG A 50 6.81 -16.06 2.18
N ALA A 51 7.80 -16.24 1.31
CA ALA A 51 8.96 -17.08 1.62
C ALA A 51 9.83 -16.49 2.74
N ASN A 52 9.83 -15.16 2.89
CA ASN A 52 10.53 -14.41 3.92
C ASN A 52 9.93 -12.99 4.06
N ASN A 53 10.41 -12.23 5.03
CA ASN A 53 9.94 -10.87 5.34
C ASN A 53 10.71 -9.78 4.59
N TRP A 54 11.53 -10.13 3.60
CA TRP A 54 12.26 -9.14 2.81
C TRP A 54 11.30 -8.42 1.85
N PRO A 55 11.50 -7.10 1.62
CA PRO A 55 10.75 -6.38 0.60
C PRO A 55 10.89 -7.04 -0.78
N LYS A 56 9.78 -7.11 -1.51
CA LYS A 56 9.76 -7.55 -2.91
C LYS A 56 9.67 -6.34 -3.83
N PHE A 57 10.46 -6.38 -4.90
CA PHE A 57 10.48 -5.34 -5.91
C PHE A 57 9.63 -5.75 -7.11
N HIS A 58 8.77 -4.83 -7.53
CA HIS A 58 7.89 -5.00 -8.68
C HIS A 58 8.15 -3.87 -9.66
N TYR A 59 8.32 -4.23 -10.94
CA TYR A 59 8.53 -3.27 -12.02
C TYR A 59 7.31 -3.30 -12.93
N GLY A 60 6.72 -2.14 -13.17
CA GLY A 60 5.56 -2.03 -14.03
C GLY A 60 4.86 -0.68 -13.89
N THR A 61 3.66 -0.62 -14.44
CA THR A 61 2.86 0.61 -14.50
C THR A 61 2.38 1.01 -13.12
N ILE A 62 2.57 2.28 -12.77
CA ILE A 62 1.95 2.94 -11.62
C ILE A 62 0.86 3.86 -12.18
N ALA A 63 -0.38 3.67 -11.76
CA ALA A 63 -1.48 4.54 -12.17
C ALA A 63 -1.52 5.79 -11.28
N SER A 64 -1.72 6.95 -11.89
CA SER A 64 -1.91 8.21 -11.16
C SER A 64 -3.39 8.58 -11.13
N ALA A 65 -3.95 8.77 -9.93
CA ALA A 65 -5.34 9.17 -9.73
C ALA A 65 -5.42 10.50 -8.97
N ASN A 66 -6.38 11.35 -9.32
CA ASN A 66 -6.63 12.61 -8.63
C ASN A 66 -7.53 12.47 -7.39
N ARG A 67 -7.94 11.25 -7.05
CA ARG A 67 -8.79 10.93 -5.90
C ARG A 67 -8.26 9.67 -5.22
N ILE A 68 -8.48 9.60 -3.90
CA ILE A 68 -8.17 8.38 -3.14
C ILE A 68 -9.11 7.27 -3.61
N LEU A 69 -8.53 6.17 -4.10
CA LEU A 69 -9.28 4.98 -4.46
C LEU A 69 -9.55 4.14 -3.19
N ARG A 70 -10.83 3.88 -2.90
CA ARG A 70 -11.29 3.13 -1.72
C ARG A 70 -12.39 2.14 -2.07
N ASP A 71 -12.27 1.55 -3.25
CA ASP A 71 -13.28 0.68 -3.84
C ASP A 71 -12.53 -0.45 -4.55
N GLY A 72 -12.68 -1.67 -4.01
CA GLY A 72 -11.99 -2.85 -4.51
C GLY A 72 -12.39 -3.20 -5.94
N THR A 73 -13.65 -2.95 -6.32
CA THR A 73 -14.17 -3.20 -7.67
C THR A 73 -13.60 -2.20 -8.66
N ALA A 74 -13.54 -0.92 -8.30
CA ALA A 74 -12.93 0.12 -9.12
C ALA A 74 -11.41 -0.13 -9.30
N ARG A 75 -10.72 -0.56 -8.25
CA ARG A 75 -9.33 -1.03 -8.31
C ARG A 75 -9.15 -2.17 -9.29
N GLU A 76 -10.00 -3.19 -9.22
CA GLU A 76 -9.88 -4.36 -10.10
C GLU A 76 -10.15 -4.00 -11.58
N ARG A 77 -11.10 -3.09 -11.85
CA ARG A 77 -11.30 -2.53 -13.19
C ARG A 77 -10.05 -1.81 -13.68
N LEU A 78 -9.49 -0.89 -12.87
CA LEU A 78 -8.28 -0.16 -13.21
C LEU A 78 -7.11 -1.11 -13.52
N ARG A 79 -6.91 -2.16 -12.70
CA ARG A 79 -5.89 -3.17 -12.90
C ARG A 79 -6.09 -3.92 -14.22
N LYS A 80 -7.33 -4.30 -14.56
CA LYS A 80 -7.63 -5.00 -15.82
C LYS A 80 -7.35 -4.13 -17.04
N ASP A 81 -7.75 -2.87 -16.98
CA ASP A 81 -7.70 -1.92 -18.09
C ASP A 81 -6.28 -1.39 -18.36
N THR A 82 -5.52 -1.10 -17.31
CA THR A 82 -4.21 -0.44 -17.42
C THR A 82 -3.02 -1.35 -17.15
N LYS A 83 -3.26 -2.54 -16.57
CA LYS A 83 -2.21 -3.41 -16.00
C LYS A 83 -1.37 -2.74 -14.92
N ALA A 84 -1.88 -1.66 -14.31
CA ALA A 84 -1.21 -1.00 -13.20
C ALA A 84 -1.03 -1.94 -11.99
N LEU A 85 0.13 -1.85 -11.38
CA LEU A 85 0.51 -2.63 -10.20
C LEU A 85 0.11 -1.90 -8.91
N CYS A 86 0.10 -0.58 -8.92
CA CYS A 86 -0.36 0.24 -7.81
C CYS A 86 -0.93 1.56 -8.30
N VAL A 87 -1.58 2.28 -7.40
CA VAL A 87 -2.16 3.59 -7.62
C VAL A 87 -1.52 4.58 -6.68
N GLU A 88 -1.23 5.77 -7.18
CA GLU A 88 -0.70 6.89 -6.42
C GLU A 88 -1.38 8.19 -6.88
N MET A 89 -1.07 9.33 -6.25
CA MET A 89 -1.81 10.58 -6.48
C MET A 89 -0.98 11.78 -6.96
N GLU A 90 0.35 11.66 -7.09
CA GLU A 90 1.22 12.85 -7.18
C GLU A 90 2.24 12.81 -8.33
N ALA A 91 2.62 11.62 -8.82
CA ALA A 91 3.77 11.44 -9.70
C ALA A 91 3.50 11.92 -11.13
N ALA A 92 2.27 11.79 -11.64
CA ALA A 92 1.94 12.20 -13.01
C ALA A 92 2.20 13.70 -13.27
N GLY A 93 2.09 14.55 -12.26
CA GLY A 93 2.36 15.99 -12.41
C GLY A 93 3.84 16.31 -12.61
N LEU A 94 4.74 15.49 -12.05
CA LEU A 94 6.19 15.70 -12.10
C LEU A 94 6.83 15.08 -13.35
N MET A 95 6.34 13.92 -13.78
CA MET A 95 6.90 13.17 -14.92
C MET A 95 6.79 13.91 -16.26
N ASN A 96 5.81 14.80 -16.43
CA ASN A 96 5.65 15.55 -17.67
C ASN A 96 6.75 16.59 -17.92
N ASN A 97 7.48 16.97 -16.88
CA ASN A 97 8.41 18.10 -16.91
C ASN A 97 9.87 17.68 -16.70
N TYR A 98 10.12 16.50 -16.12
CA TYR A 98 11.46 16.05 -15.75
C TYR A 98 11.63 14.54 -15.95
N PRO A 99 12.80 14.07 -16.42
CA PRO A 99 13.13 12.65 -16.35
C PRO A 99 13.21 12.24 -14.88
N CYS A 100 12.34 11.35 -14.44
CA CYS A 100 12.36 10.84 -13.06
C CYS A 100 12.00 9.36 -12.99
N LEU A 101 12.47 8.72 -11.92
CA LEU A 101 12.09 7.35 -11.55
C LEU A 101 11.15 7.44 -10.35
N VAL A 102 9.98 6.83 -10.47
CA VAL A 102 9.00 6.78 -9.39
C VAL A 102 9.15 5.48 -8.62
N ILE A 103 9.47 5.57 -7.33
CA ILE A 103 9.53 4.44 -6.41
C ILE A 103 8.41 4.61 -5.38
N ARG A 104 7.53 3.60 -5.25
CA ARG A 104 6.43 3.60 -4.29
C ARG A 104 6.52 2.35 -3.40
N GLY A 105 6.36 2.55 -2.09
CA GLY A 105 6.06 1.48 -1.15
C GLY A 105 4.56 1.22 -1.13
N ILE A 106 4.15 -0.04 -1.03
CA ILE A 106 2.73 -0.42 -0.94
C ILE A 106 2.30 -0.38 0.52
N CYS A 107 1.30 0.45 0.83
CA CYS A 107 0.78 0.62 2.19
C CYS A 107 -0.68 0.19 2.37
N ASP A 108 -1.45 0.05 1.30
CA ASP A 108 -2.80 -0.47 1.34
C ASP A 108 -3.18 -1.12 0.00
N TYR A 109 -4.40 -1.67 -0.05
CA TYR A 109 -4.95 -2.36 -1.21
C TYR A 109 -5.86 -1.49 -2.07
N ALA A 110 -5.88 -0.17 -1.88
CA ALA A 110 -6.74 0.77 -2.60
C ALA A 110 -8.24 0.36 -2.60
N ASP A 111 -8.69 -0.26 -1.52
CA ASP A 111 -10.07 -0.64 -1.26
C ASP A 111 -10.58 0.05 0.02
N SER A 112 -11.75 -0.34 0.49
CA SER A 112 -12.35 0.21 1.70
C SER A 112 -11.62 -0.22 2.99
N HIS A 113 -10.82 -1.29 2.95
CA HIS A 113 -10.17 -1.92 4.10
C HIS A 113 -8.83 -1.26 4.40
N LYS A 114 -8.89 -0.01 4.88
CA LYS A 114 -7.68 0.76 5.18
C LYS A 114 -6.82 0.11 6.26
N ASN A 115 -5.54 -0.04 5.97
CA ASN A 115 -4.53 -0.41 6.93
C ASN A 115 -3.48 0.70 7.04
N LYS A 116 -3.43 1.39 8.18
CA LYS A 116 -2.48 2.50 8.41
C LYS A 116 -1.10 2.01 8.87
N ASP A 117 -0.99 0.79 9.37
CA ASP A 117 0.22 0.29 10.02
C ASP A 117 1.37 0.13 9.01
N TRP A 118 1.04 -0.09 7.74
CA TRP A 118 2.02 -0.23 6.67
C TRP A 118 2.57 1.09 6.15
N GLN A 119 1.96 2.24 6.44
CA GLN A 119 2.34 3.52 5.80
C GLN A 119 3.79 3.90 6.10
N LEU A 120 4.20 3.84 7.38
CA LEU A 120 5.55 4.18 7.79
C LEU A 120 6.58 3.18 7.24
N TYR A 121 6.30 1.89 7.41
CA TYR A 121 7.17 0.83 6.87
C TYR A 121 7.35 0.97 5.36
N ALA A 122 6.26 1.12 4.60
CA ALA A 122 6.29 1.26 3.15
C ALA A 122 7.06 2.51 2.70
N ALA A 123 6.85 3.64 3.38
CA ALA A 123 7.58 4.88 3.10
C ALA A 123 9.09 4.71 3.38
N GLY A 124 9.45 4.10 4.52
CA GLY A 124 10.85 3.85 4.89
C GLY A 124 11.56 2.94 3.89
N ILE A 125 10.91 1.86 3.46
CA ILE A 125 11.46 0.95 2.45
C ILE A 125 11.62 1.65 1.09
N ALA A 126 10.68 2.49 0.67
CA ALA A 126 10.79 3.24 -0.57
C ALA A 126 11.95 4.25 -0.51
N ALA A 127 12.06 5.01 0.58
CA ALA A 127 13.11 6.01 0.79
C ALA A 127 14.51 5.39 0.85
N ALA A 128 14.65 4.21 1.46
CA ALA A 128 15.93 3.48 1.49
C ALA A 128 16.41 2.99 0.10
N ARG A 129 15.61 3.19 -0.96
CA ARG A 129 15.86 2.71 -2.32
C ARG A 129 15.90 3.83 -3.36
N THR A 130 15.73 5.08 -2.94
CA THR A 130 16.03 6.23 -3.78
C THR A 130 17.55 6.45 -3.81
N VAL A 131 18.06 6.88 -4.97
CA VAL A 131 19.48 7.21 -5.20
C VAL A 131 19.75 8.70 -5.04
#